data_AF-A0A183EJL5-F1
#
_entry.id   AF-A0A183EJL5-F1
#
_cell.length_a   1.000
_cell.length_b   1.000
_cell.length_c   1.000
_cell.angle_alpha   90.00
_cell.angle_beta   90.00
_cell.angle_gamma   90.00
#
_symmetry.space_group_name_H-M   'P 1'
#
loop_
_entity.id
_entity.type
_entity.pdbx_description
1 polymer ?
#
loop_
_entity_poly.entity_id
_entity_poly.type
_entity_poly.pdbx_seq_one_letter_code
_entity_poly.pdbx_strand_id
1 'polypeptide(L)'
;LETDVASVAAKYFKWWDVYTEWRNASQMPGDEALLHKREVRQKMLDESEGLLGALKLPNDVSSCTLAADADFQNAGCSHGESDKHMYWLRKAGMIKEDPSTSSAYLVGPPAALQYSLQNLFSRRLAEFSINVSAPYFVRGAIIDGVNVSKESFPCIASSANKNTDLYLTGRGLPSLVALLVKKSVSSQTEKWPVRLQSHGAAYSVPLPNNSTLSLNNISQCTKAVLLSLCRSEEEEYLEYLLLIKLLQEILAQELCLKIASSALPAYSLMHFESAATSVMTEARIEIARVCTVGSYISRRLSILFDSELGTVDFVRMTFAEVNLTRVVAAIVEEHLMKESVPEDIRQLLKRTP
;
A
#
# COMPACT_ATOMS: atom_id res chain seq x y z
N LEU A 1 18.31 9.95 3.04
CA LEU A 1 18.61 10.68 4.30
C LEU A 1 19.31 9.70 5.21
N GLU A 2 20.58 9.96 5.51
CA GLU A 2 21.32 9.18 6.49
C GLU A 2 20.72 9.50 7.87
N THR A 3 20.03 8.53 8.47
CA THR A 3 19.39 8.72 9.77
C THR A 3 20.40 8.34 10.84
N ASP A 4 20.78 9.29 11.70
CA ASP A 4 21.62 9.01 12.86
C ASP A 4 20.80 8.22 13.91
N VAL A 5 20.86 6.90 13.80
CA VAL A 5 20.13 5.96 14.67
C VAL A 5 20.56 6.12 16.13
N ALA A 6 21.83 6.46 16.40
CA ALA A 6 22.31 6.65 17.76
C ALA A 6 21.68 7.89 18.42
N SER A 7 21.57 8.99 17.66
CA SER A 7 20.86 10.19 18.12
C SER A 7 19.38 9.93 18.35
N VAL A 8 18.71 9.21 17.45
CA VAL A 8 17.29 8.84 17.61
C VAL A 8 17.10 7.99 18.87
N ALA A 9 17.94 6.98 19.08
CA ALA A 9 17.89 6.13 20.27
C ALA A 9 18.08 6.93 21.57
N ALA A 10 19.08 7.81 21.62
CA ALA A 10 19.35 8.65 22.79
C ALA A 10 18.15 9.55 23.14
N LYS A 11 17.54 10.20 22.14
CA LYS A 11 16.34 11.02 22.33
C LYS A 11 15.14 10.18 22.76
N TYR A 12 14.97 8.99 22.19
CA TYR A 12 13.90 8.07 22.57
C TYR A 12 14.02 7.62 24.02
N PHE A 13 15.22 7.21 24.47
CA PHE A 13 15.43 6.81 25.87
C PHE A 13 15.14 7.95 26.84
N LYS A 14 15.58 9.18 26.51
CA LYS A 14 15.26 10.37 27.31
C LYS A 14 13.74 10.58 27.42
N TRP A 15 13.01 10.46 26.31
CA TRP A 15 11.55 10.52 26.32
C TRP A 15 10.92 9.38 27.15
N TRP A 16 11.45 8.16 27.03
CA TRP A 16 10.98 6.97 27.73
C TRP A 16 11.15 7.07 29.26
N ASP A 17 12.26 7.64 29.71
CA ASP A 17 12.52 7.89 31.13
C ASP A 17 11.46 8.84 31.72
N VAL A 18 11.16 9.94 31.02
CA VAL A 18 10.11 10.89 31.42
C VAL A 18 8.72 10.24 31.38
N TYR A 19 8.43 9.40 30.38
CA TYR A 19 7.19 8.64 30.32
C TYR A 19 7.05 7.67 31.50
N THR A 20 8.14 7.00 31.89
CA THR A 20 8.17 6.07 33.02
C THR A 20 7.94 6.80 34.35
N GLU A 21 8.54 7.98 34.52
CA GLU A 21 8.28 8.88 35.65
C GLU A 21 6.79 9.27 35.71
N TRP A 22 6.21 9.70 34.58
CA TRP A 22 4.79 10.07 34.49
C TRP A 22 3.85 8.91 34.81
N ARG A 23 4.16 7.72 34.29
CA ARG A 23 3.39 6.48 34.56
C ARG A 23 3.43 6.13 36.04
N ASN A 24 4.59 6.21 36.69
CA ASN A 24 4.75 5.87 38.11
C ASN A 24 4.10 6.92 39.03
N ALA A 25 4.15 8.21 38.65
CA ALA A 25 3.43 9.27 39.34
C ALA A 25 1.91 9.03 39.37
N SER A 26 1.37 8.26 38.42
CA SER A 26 -0.05 7.87 38.38
C SER A 26 -0.52 7.08 39.61
N GLN A 27 0.40 6.51 40.39
CA GLN A 27 0.13 5.70 41.57
C GLN A 27 0.16 6.48 42.89
N MET A 28 0.50 7.77 42.88
CA MET A 28 0.55 8.61 44.09
C MET A 28 -0.82 9.28 44.38
N PRO A 29 -1.36 9.18 45.61
CA PRO A 29 -2.58 9.89 46.02
C PRO A 29 -2.29 11.34 46.47
N GLY A 30 -3.21 12.27 46.19
CA GLY A 30 -3.19 13.65 46.68
C GLY A 30 -3.06 14.73 45.60
N ASP A 31 -3.27 16.00 45.98
CA ASP A 31 -3.26 17.15 45.07
C ASP A 31 -1.85 17.52 44.55
N GLU A 32 -0.80 17.27 45.34
CA GLU A 32 0.59 17.43 44.91
C GLU A 32 0.96 16.47 43.77
N ALA A 33 0.38 15.27 43.76
CA ALA A 33 0.57 14.29 42.69
C ALA A 33 -0.05 14.78 41.37
N LEU A 34 -1.13 15.58 41.40
CA LEU A 34 -1.74 16.14 40.19
C LEU A 34 -0.89 17.24 39.56
N LEU A 35 -0.28 18.11 40.37
CA LEU A 35 0.63 19.15 39.88
C LEU A 35 1.89 18.54 39.27
N HIS A 36 2.52 17.61 39.99
CA HIS A 36 3.68 16.89 39.50
C HIS A 36 3.39 16.13 38.19
N LYS A 37 2.22 15.47 38.07
CA LYS A 37 1.78 14.83 36.81
C LYS A 37 1.70 15.80 35.64
N ARG A 38 1.23 17.03 35.86
CA ARG A 38 1.14 18.06 34.80
C ARG A 38 2.54 18.49 34.35
N GLU A 39 3.46 18.68 35.29
CA GLU A 39 4.84 19.03 35.01
C GLU A 39 5.57 17.92 34.23
N VAL A 40 5.46 16.66 34.67
CA VAL A 40 6.09 15.53 33.97
C VAL A 40 5.45 15.32 32.60
N ARG A 41 4.13 15.52 32.46
CA ARG A 41 3.46 15.50 31.16
C ARG A 41 3.99 16.59 30.23
N GLN A 42 4.23 17.81 30.72
CA GLN A 42 4.79 18.89 29.90
C GLN A 42 6.19 18.53 29.42
N LYS A 43 7.05 18.04 30.32
CA LYS A 43 8.38 17.54 29.95
C LYS A 43 8.31 16.44 28.88
N MET A 44 7.35 15.51 29.01
CA MET A 44 7.14 14.44 28.02
C MET A 44 6.74 15.00 26.65
N LEU A 45 5.96 16.08 26.60
CA LEU A 45 5.61 16.77 25.36
C LEU A 45 6.79 17.53 24.77
N ASP A 46 7.60 18.16 25.61
CA ASP A 46 8.81 18.88 25.18
C ASP A 46 9.85 17.92 24.57
N GLU A 47 9.90 16.67 25.05
CA GLU A 47 10.75 15.59 24.51
C GLU A 47 10.07 14.74 23.42
N SER A 48 8.90 15.15 22.90
CA SER A 48 8.09 14.34 21.97
C SER A 48 8.81 13.93 20.68
N GLU A 49 9.80 14.72 20.23
CA GLU A 49 10.64 14.38 19.08
C GLU A 49 11.42 13.06 19.26
N GLY A 50 11.68 12.63 20.51
CA GLY A 50 12.29 11.32 20.77
C GLY A 50 11.38 10.16 20.31
N LEU A 51 10.10 10.21 20.70
CA LEU A 51 9.10 9.23 20.24
C LEU A 51 8.81 9.36 18.75
N LEU A 52 8.57 10.59 18.26
CA LEU A 52 8.23 10.82 16.87
C LEU A 52 9.40 10.46 15.93
N GLY A 53 10.64 10.65 16.36
CA GLY A 53 11.84 10.21 15.66
C GLY A 53 11.90 8.69 15.54
N ALA A 54 11.66 7.96 16.63
CA ALA A 54 11.62 6.50 16.61
C ALA A 54 10.48 5.97 15.70
N LEU A 55 9.30 6.61 15.73
CA LEU A 55 8.18 6.23 14.87
C LEU A 55 8.43 6.51 13.37
N LYS A 56 9.40 7.34 13.00
CA LYS A 56 9.77 7.58 11.59
C LYS A 56 10.69 6.49 11.02
N LEU A 57 11.32 5.68 11.88
CA LEU A 57 12.24 4.63 11.43
C LEU A 57 11.54 3.63 10.52
N PRO A 58 12.17 3.22 9.40
CA PRO A 58 11.62 2.19 8.52
C PRO A 58 11.63 0.82 9.22
N ASN A 59 10.97 -0.14 8.58
CA ASN A 59 10.93 -1.52 9.00
C ASN A 59 12.29 -2.22 8.85
N ASP A 60 12.44 -3.33 9.54
CA ASP A 60 13.58 -4.21 9.41
C ASP A 60 13.56 -4.89 8.03
N VAL A 61 14.73 -4.96 7.40
CA VAL A 61 14.90 -5.58 6.09
C VAL A 61 15.06 -7.09 6.25
N SER A 62 14.26 -7.87 5.52
CA SER A 62 14.34 -9.33 5.54
C SER A 62 15.62 -9.82 4.86
N SER A 63 16.10 -10.99 5.29
CA SER A 63 17.26 -11.67 4.71
C SER A 63 17.09 -12.06 3.24
N CYS A 64 15.85 -12.12 2.74
CA CYS A 64 15.56 -12.40 1.32
C CYS A 64 15.61 -11.16 0.42
N THR A 65 15.84 -9.97 0.98
CA THR A 65 15.99 -8.73 0.22
C THR A 65 17.33 -8.67 -0.49
N LEU A 66 17.34 -8.20 -1.75
CA LEU A 66 18.58 -8.05 -2.51
C LEU A 66 19.51 -7.01 -1.86
N ALA A 67 20.77 -7.38 -1.69
CA ALA A 67 21.83 -6.46 -1.28
C ALA A 67 22.06 -5.40 -2.36
N ALA A 68 22.45 -4.19 -1.93
CA ALA A 68 22.60 -3.01 -2.80
C ALA A 68 23.65 -3.19 -3.92
N ASP A 69 24.56 -4.15 -3.79
CA ASP A 69 25.71 -4.36 -4.69
C ASP A 69 25.42 -5.28 -5.88
N ALA A 70 24.19 -5.78 -6.04
CA ALA A 70 23.80 -6.50 -7.24
C ALA A 70 23.58 -5.52 -8.40
N ASP A 71 24.66 -5.16 -9.11
CA ASP A 71 24.75 -4.60 -10.48
C ASP A 71 23.49 -3.94 -11.10
N PHE A 72 22.81 -3.10 -10.34
CA PHE A 72 21.68 -2.27 -10.81
C PHE A 72 22.14 -0.82 -10.93
N GLN A 73 23.23 -0.60 -11.65
CA GLN A 73 23.41 0.66 -12.35
C GLN A 73 22.24 0.77 -13.36
N ASN A 74 21.28 1.65 -13.07
CA ASN A 74 20.04 1.93 -13.83
C ASN A 74 18.75 1.20 -13.39
N ALA A 75 18.53 0.98 -12.09
CA ALA A 75 17.18 0.79 -11.52
C ALA A 75 16.53 2.12 -11.07
N GLY A 76 16.92 3.25 -11.66
CA GLY A 76 16.01 4.38 -11.68
C GLY A 76 14.73 3.88 -12.34
N CYS A 77 13.58 4.06 -11.68
CA CYS A 77 12.30 4.12 -12.36
C CYS A 77 12.42 5.25 -13.40
N SER A 78 13.04 4.99 -14.54
CA SER A 78 12.79 5.76 -15.73
C SER A 78 11.29 5.64 -15.89
N HIS A 79 10.56 6.74 -15.72
CA HIS A 79 9.20 6.85 -16.24
C HIS A 79 9.30 6.42 -17.69
N GLY A 80 9.00 5.16 -17.98
CA GLY A 80 9.08 4.64 -19.33
C GLY A 80 8.10 5.47 -20.14
N GLU A 81 8.62 6.36 -20.97
CA GLU A 81 7.88 7.32 -21.81
C GLU A 81 7.13 6.61 -22.94
N SER A 82 6.64 5.39 -22.72
CA SER A 82 5.61 4.81 -23.57
C SER A 82 4.28 5.39 -23.12
N ASP A 83 4.00 6.61 -23.58
CA ASP A 83 2.68 7.23 -23.55
C ASP A 83 1.94 6.99 -24.89
N LYS A 84 2.29 5.91 -25.58
CA LYS A 84 1.71 5.54 -26.87
C LYS A 84 0.22 5.23 -26.74
N HIS A 85 -0.18 4.65 -25.61
CA HIS A 85 -1.57 4.43 -25.27
C HIS A 85 -2.38 5.73 -25.30
N MET A 86 -1.87 6.83 -24.73
CA MET A 86 -2.60 8.11 -24.71
C MET A 86 -2.84 8.64 -26.12
N TYR A 87 -1.83 8.61 -26.98
CA TYR A 87 -1.98 9.03 -28.39
C TYR A 87 -3.05 8.20 -29.12
N TRP A 88 -2.99 6.87 -28.98
CA TRP A 88 -3.95 5.98 -29.62
C TRP A 88 -5.38 6.19 -29.09
N LEU A 89 -5.54 6.26 -27.77
CA LEU A 89 -6.83 6.46 -27.12
C LEU A 89 -7.49 7.79 -27.52
N ARG A 90 -6.70 8.87 -27.62
CA ARG A 90 -7.16 10.17 -28.13
C ARG A 90 -7.63 10.06 -29.57
N LYS A 91 -6.79 9.47 -30.44
CA LYS A 91 -7.11 9.29 -31.87
C LYS A 91 -8.38 8.46 -32.08
N ALA A 92 -8.61 7.46 -31.22
CA ALA A 92 -9.79 6.61 -31.26
C ALA A 92 -11.03 7.22 -30.59
N GLY A 93 -10.92 8.40 -29.95
CA GLY A 93 -12.02 9.01 -29.19
C GLY A 93 -12.43 8.22 -27.94
N MET A 94 -11.54 7.37 -27.42
CA MET A 94 -11.78 6.46 -26.28
C MET A 94 -11.28 7.01 -24.95
N ILE A 95 -10.81 8.25 -24.92
CA ILE A 95 -10.44 8.98 -23.71
C ILE A 95 -10.91 10.43 -23.83
N LYS A 96 -11.47 10.96 -22.74
CA LYS A 96 -11.78 12.38 -22.59
C LYS A 96 -10.92 12.94 -21.46
N GLU A 97 -10.22 14.03 -21.73
CA GLU A 97 -9.35 14.68 -20.76
C GLU A 97 -10.01 15.95 -20.26
N ASP A 98 -9.94 16.20 -18.97
CA ASP A 98 -10.28 17.47 -18.36
C ASP A 98 -8.99 18.17 -17.92
N PRO A 99 -8.51 19.15 -18.69
CA PRO A 99 -7.28 19.88 -18.38
C PRO A 99 -7.37 20.67 -17.07
N SER A 100 -8.58 21.03 -16.61
CA SER A 100 -8.76 21.85 -15.41
C SER A 100 -8.53 21.06 -14.12
N THR A 101 -8.75 19.74 -14.16
CA THR A 101 -8.66 18.84 -13.01
C THR A 101 -7.58 17.77 -13.18
N SER A 102 -6.81 17.82 -14.28
CA SER A 102 -5.84 16.77 -14.66
C SER A 102 -6.45 15.36 -14.59
N SER A 103 -7.71 15.24 -15.00
CA SER A 103 -8.49 13.99 -14.96
C SER A 103 -8.68 13.41 -16.35
N ALA A 104 -8.78 12.07 -16.43
CA ALA A 104 -9.07 11.37 -17.67
C ALA A 104 -10.23 10.39 -17.48
N TYR A 105 -11.09 10.29 -18.50
CA TYR A 105 -12.24 9.40 -18.53
C TYR A 105 -12.11 8.44 -19.71
N LEU A 106 -12.01 7.14 -19.43
CA LEU A 106 -12.07 6.12 -20.46
C LEU A 106 -13.50 5.99 -21.01
N VAL A 107 -13.61 5.81 -22.32
CA VAL A 107 -14.89 5.70 -23.03
C VAL A 107 -14.88 4.46 -23.91
N GLY A 108 -15.96 3.69 -23.86
CA GLY A 108 -16.14 2.52 -24.73
C GLY A 108 -15.28 1.32 -24.31
N PRO A 109 -14.63 0.60 -25.25
CA PRO A 109 -13.96 -0.67 -24.96
C PRO A 109 -12.91 -0.62 -23.83
N PRO A 110 -12.06 0.42 -23.69
CA PRO A 110 -11.12 0.51 -22.56
C PRO A 110 -11.80 0.62 -21.18
N ALA A 111 -12.97 1.26 -21.11
CA ALA A 111 -13.74 1.31 -19.86
C ALA A 111 -14.33 -0.07 -19.52
N ALA A 112 -14.85 -0.80 -20.52
CA ALA A 112 -15.29 -2.18 -20.35
C ALA A 112 -14.13 -3.10 -19.95
N LEU A 113 -12.94 -2.91 -20.53
CA LEU A 113 -11.74 -3.64 -20.14
C LEU A 113 -11.39 -3.42 -18.66
N GLN A 114 -11.40 -2.17 -18.19
CA GLN A 114 -11.13 -1.87 -16.78
C GLN A 114 -12.12 -2.56 -15.84
N TYR A 115 -13.39 -2.64 -16.23
CA TYR A 115 -14.42 -3.38 -15.48
C TYR A 115 -14.18 -4.90 -15.51
N SER A 116 -13.91 -5.46 -16.68
CA SER A 116 -13.59 -6.88 -16.86
C SER A 116 -12.35 -7.31 -16.07
N LEU A 117 -11.34 -6.46 -15.96
CA LEU A 117 -10.16 -6.70 -15.13
C LEU A 117 -10.53 -6.77 -13.64
N GLN A 118 -11.35 -5.85 -13.13
CA GLN A 118 -11.82 -5.91 -11.74
C GLN A 118 -12.52 -7.23 -11.43
N ASN A 119 -13.41 -7.67 -12.33
CA ASN A 119 -14.11 -8.94 -12.20
C ASN A 119 -13.17 -10.15 -12.29
N LEU A 120 -12.16 -10.09 -13.17
CA LEU A 120 -11.17 -11.15 -13.31
C LEU A 120 -10.40 -11.34 -12.00
N PHE A 121 -9.80 -10.28 -11.46
CA PHE A 121 -9.04 -10.33 -10.21
C PHE A 121 -9.92 -10.77 -9.04
N SER A 122 -11.13 -10.21 -8.93
CA SER A 122 -12.07 -10.59 -7.86
C SER A 122 -12.41 -12.07 -7.91
N ARG A 123 -12.68 -12.62 -9.09
CA ARG A 123 -13.00 -14.04 -9.29
C ARG A 123 -11.82 -14.94 -8.96
N ARG A 124 -10.61 -14.61 -9.44
CA ARG A 124 -9.39 -15.41 -9.19
C ARG A 124 -9.03 -15.45 -7.70
N LEU A 125 -9.38 -14.41 -6.95
CA LEU A 125 -9.11 -14.32 -5.51
C LEU A 125 -10.27 -14.82 -4.63
N ALA A 126 -11.48 -14.95 -5.16
CA ALA A 126 -12.69 -15.26 -4.39
C ALA A 126 -12.65 -16.61 -3.66
N GLU A 127 -11.94 -17.61 -4.21
CA GLU A 127 -11.94 -18.96 -3.66
C GLU A 127 -11.20 -19.07 -2.31
N PHE A 128 -10.32 -18.13 -2.00
CA PHE A 128 -9.45 -18.21 -0.82
C PHE A 128 -9.28 -16.86 -0.09
N SER A 129 -10.06 -15.83 -0.44
CA SER A 129 -10.05 -14.54 0.24
C SER A 129 -11.44 -13.95 0.45
N ILE A 130 -11.57 -13.12 1.48
CA ILE A 130 -12.80 -12.43 1.86
C ILE A 130 -12.83 -11.10 1.13
N ASN A 131 -13.88 -10.86 0.34
CA ASN A 131 -14.10 -9.57 -0.28
C ASN A 131 -14.61 -8.56 0.74
N VAL A 132 -13.90 -7.45 0.90
CA VAL A 132 -14.23 -6.39 1.86
C VAL A 132 -14.42 -5.05 1.16
N SER A 133 -15.37 -4.26 1.67
CA SER A 133 -15.52 -2.86 1.27
C SER A 133 -14.75 -1.98 2.27
N ALA A 134 -13.47 -1.76 1.99
CA ALA A 134 -12.64 -0.87 2.80
C ALA A 134 -13.13 0.60 2.73
N PRO A 135 -12.84 1.44 3.72
CA PRO A 135 -13.16 2.87 3.64
C PRO A 135 -12.31 3.57 2.58
N TYR A 136 -12.89 4.55 1.87
CA TYR A 136 -12.14 5.42 0.95
C TYR A 136 -11.37 6.54 1.69
N PHE A 137 -11.90 6.95 2.85
CA PHE A 137 -11.31 7.95 3.71
C PHE A 137 -10.73 7.31 4.97
N VAL A 138 -9.52 7.69 5.33
CA VAL A 138 -8.87 7.25 6.58
C VAL A 138 -8.37 8.45 7.37
N ARG A 139 -8.24 8.27 8.68
CA ARG A 139 -7.64 9.29 9.56
C ARG A 139 -6.12 9.30 9.39
N GLY A 140 -5.50 10.46 9.59
CA GLY A 140 -4.04 10.60 9.50
C GLY A 140 -3.25 9.62 10.38
N ALA A 141 -3.78 9.25 11.55
CA ALA A 141 -3.15 8.27 12.43
C ALA A 141 -3.00 6.86 11.81
N ILE A 142 -3.90 6.48 10.89
CA ILE A 142 -3.79 5.21 10.17
C ILE A 142 -2.65 5.28 9.17
N ILE A 143 -2.53 6.41 8.45
CA ILE A 143 -1.43 6.66 7.50
C ILE A 143 -0.07 6.68 8.24
N ASP A 144 0.00 7.34 9.40
CA ASP A 144 1.19 7.32 10.27
C ASP A 144 1.51 5.90 10.76
N GLY A 145 0.48 5.09 11.06
CA GLY A 145 0.62 3.69 11.45
C GLY A 145 1.19 2.81 10.35
N VAL A 146 0.89 3.11 9.08
CA VAL A 146 1.49 2.45 7.90
C VAL A 146 2.85 3.07 7.52
N ASN A 147 3.24 4.19 8.14
CA ASN A 147 4.48 4.93 7.85
C ASN A 147 4.61 5.35 6.36
N VAL A 148 3.53 5.92 5.82
CA VAL A 148 3.51 6.54 4.48
C VAL A 148 3.30 8.05 4.63
N SER A 149 3.79 8.85 3.69
CA SER A 149 3.59 10.30 3.74
C SER A 149 2.11 10.65 3.57
N LYS A 150 1.58 11.49 4.48
CA LYS A 150 0.23 12.06 4.37
C LYS A 150 0.07 12.94 3.14
N GLU A 151 1.15 13.58 2.71
CA GLU A 151 1.20 14.45 1.53
C GLU A 151 1.00 13.67 0.23
N SER A 152 1.10 12.34 0.26
CA SER A 152 0.78 11.50 -0.88
C SER A 152 -0.73 11.41 -1.16
N PHE A 153 -1.58 11.88 -0.25
CA PHE A 153 -3.03 11.73 -0.33
C PHE A 153 -3.76 13.08 -0.28
N PRO A 154 -4.84 13.27 -1.08
CA PRO A 154 -5.73 14.41 -0.92
C PRO A 154 -6.33 14.46 0.49
N CYS A 155 -6.26 15.63 1.13
CA CYS A 155 -6.75 15.86 2.49
C CYS A 155 -8.03 16.71 2.47
N ILE A 156 -9.05 16.28 3.20
CA ILE A 156 -10.23 17.06 3.53
C ILE A 156 -10.04 17.55 4.97
N ALA A 157 -9.59 18.80 5.09
CA ALA A 157 -9.42 19.46 6.38
C ALA A 157 -10.76 19.99 6.91
N SER A 158 -11.02 19.79 8.19
CA SER A 158 -12.16 20.40 8.87
C SER A 158 -11.76 21.74 9.47
N SER A 159 -12.43 22.83 9.07
CA SER A 159 -12.20 24.17 9.63
C SER A 159 -12.52 24.26 11.13
N ALA A 160 -13.33 23.34 11.65
CA ALA A 160 -13.76 23.33 13.05
C ALA A 160 -12.77 22.60 13.99
N ASN A 161 -12.00 21.62 13.49
CA ASN A 161 -11.07 20.83 14.31
C ASN A 161 -9.92 20.26 13.45
N LYS A 162 -8.71 20.81 13.60
CA LYS A 162 -7.47 20.31 12.94
C LYS A 162 -7.16 18.83 13.21
N ASN A 163 -7.73 18.24 14.27
CA ASN A 163 -7.54 16.83 14.62
C ASN A 163 -8.54 15.87 13.93
N THR A 164 -9.33 16.35 12.97
CA THR A 164 -10.34 15.55 12.26
C THR A 164 -10.08 15.39 10.77
N ASP A 165 -8.87 15.71 10.32
CA ASP A 165 -8.48 15.59 8.92
C ASP A 165 -8.69 14.15 8.41
N LEU A 166 -9.37 14.07 7.27
CA LEU A 166 -9.65 12.82 6.57
C LEU A 166 -8.88 12.83 5.25
N TYR A 167 -8.19 11.73 4.98
CA TYR A 167 -7.36 11.58 3.80
C TYR A 167 -8.03 10.59 2.85
N LEU A 168 -8.16 10.98 1.59
CA LEU A 168 -8.74 10.15 0.54
C LEU A 168 -7.65 9.21 0.00
N THR A 169 -7.59 8.00 0.53
CA THR A 169 -6.63 6.97 0.07
C THR A 169 -7.24 6.09 -1.01
N GLY A 170 -8.56 5.86 -0.94
CA GLY A 170 -9.23 4.84 -1.73
C GLY A 170 -8.70 3.44 -1.43
N ARG A 171 -8.57 2.59 -2.44
CA ARG A 171 -8.08 1.21 -2.33
C ARG A 171 -6.57 1.15 -2.22
N GLY A 172 -6.09 0.86 -1.01
CA GLY A 172 -4.67 0.70 -0.72
C GLY A 172 -4.47 0.14 0.68
N LEU A 173 -3.21 -0.07 1.06
CA LEU A 173 -2.86 -0.63 2.36
C LEU A 173 -3.49 0.12 3.55
N PRO A 174 -3.44 1.48 3.64
CA PRO A 174 -4.09 2.21 4.74
C PRO A 174 -5.58 1.91 4.88
N SER A 175 -6.31 1.74 3.77
CA SER A 175 -7.74 1.44 3.81
C SER A 175 -8.05 0.04 4.33
N LEU A 176 -7.23 -0.96 3.97
CA LEU A 176 -7.44 -2.33 4.43
C LEU A 176 -7.12 -2.45 5.92
N VAL A 177 -5.99 -1.90 6.37
CA VAL A 177 -5.60 -1.99 7.78
C VAL A 177 -6.53 -1.19 8.69
N ALA A 178 -7.21 -0.15 8.18
CA ALA A 178 -8.22 0.60 8.91
C ALA A 178 -9.34 -0.27 9.48
N LEU A 179 -9.68 -1.38 8.80
CA LEU A 179 -10.70 -2.34 9.24
C LEU A 179 -10.27 -3.15 10.48
N LEU A 180 -8.96 -3.26 10.69
CA LEU A 180 -8.35 -4.17 11.66
C LEU A 180 -7.77 -3.46 12.89
N VAL A 181 -7.74 -2.12 12.90
CA VAL A 181 -7.17 -1.33 14.00
C VAL A 181 -7.74 -1.77 15.34
N LYS A 182 -6.86 -2.13 16.29
CA LYS A 182 -7.22 -2.60 17.64
C LYS A 182 -8.10 -3.87 17.65
N LYS A 183 -8.01 -4.72 16.64
CA LYS A 183 -8.69 -6.02 16.59
C LYS A 183 -7.73 -7.16 16.91
N SER A 184 -8.25 -8.19 17.57
CA SER A 184 -7.61 -9.51 17.64
C SER A 184 -8.35 -10.46 16.70
N VAL A 185 -7.60 -11.19 15.89
CA VAL A 185 -8.11 -12.23 14.98
C VAL A 185 -7.94 -13.59 15.63
N SER A 186 -9.02 -14.37 15.71
CA SER A 186 -8.98 -15.68 16.36
C SER A 186 -8.16 -16.69 15.54
N SER A 187 -7.19 -17.37 16.17
CA SER A 187 -6.49 -18.48 15.53
C SER A 187 -7.36 -19.72 15.33
N GLN A 188 -8.40 -19.89 16.14
CA GLN A 188 -9.17 -21.14 16.22
C GLN A 188 -10.35 -21.20 15.23
N THR A 189 -10.93 -20.05 14.88
CA THR A 189 -12.15 -20.00 14.06
C THR A 189 -11.86 -19.71 12.59
N GLU A 190 -10.76 -19.02 12.31
CA GLU A 190 -10.43 -18.55 10.97
C GLU A 190 -9.50 -19.52 10.25
N LYS A 191 -9.65 -19.59 8.92
CA LYS A 191 -8.67 -20.29 8.08
C LYS A 191 -7.50 -19.35 7.82
N TRP A 192 -6.32 -19.73 8.32
CA TRP A 192 -5.08 -18.98 8.13
C TRP A 192 -4.32 -19.45 6.87
N PRO A 193 -3.61 -18.56 6.17
CA PRO A 193 -3.62 -17.09 6.29
C PRO A 193 -5.01 -16.48 6.06
N VAL A 194 -5.35 -15.45 6.84
CA VAL A 194 -6.61 -14.70 6.66
C VAL A 194 -6.40 -13.65 5.57
N ARG A 195 -7.16 -13.74 4.48
CA ARG A 195 -6.94 -12.90 3.30
C ARG A 195 -8.10 -11.98 3.05
N LEU A 196 -7.83 -10.69 2.95
CA LEU A 196 -8.80 -9.64 2.67
C LEU A 196 -8.51 -9.04 1.30
N GLN A 197 -9.46 -9.14 0.38
CA GLN A 197 -9.34 -8.52 -0.94
C GLN A 197 -10.29 -7.32 -1.07
N SER A 198 -9.87 -6.34 -1.86
CA SER A 198 -10.73 -5.22 -2.25
C SER A 198 -10.29 -4.66 -3.60
N HIS A 199 -11.21 -4.03 -4.33
CA HIS A 199 -10.90 -3.36 -5.60
C HIS A 199 -11.72 -2.07 -5.74
N GLY A 200 -11.27 -1.17 -6.61
CA GLY A 200 -11.90 0.14 -6.83
C GLY A 200 -10.89 1.27 -6.94
N ALA A 201 -11.36 2.51 -6.77
CA ALA A 201 -10.54 3.69 -6.98
C ALA A 201 -9.51 3.90 -5.85
N ALA A 202 -8.31 4.31 -6.23
CA ALA A 202 -7.23 4.77 -5.37
C ALA A 202 -6.83 6.19 -5.79
N TYR A 203 -6.43 7.01 -4.83
CA TYR A 203 -6.19 8.43 -5.04
C TYR A 203 -4.80 8.83 -4.57
N SER A 204 -4.11 9.59 -5.39
CA SER A 204 -2.85 10.25 -5.06
C SER A 204 -2.92 11.74 -5.37
N VAL A 205 -2.08 12.52 -4.73
CA VAL A 205 -1.94 13.94 -5.08
C VAL A 205 -1.43 14.05 -6.53
N PRO A 206 -2.02 14.92 -7.38
CA PRO A 206 -1.57 15.10 -8.75
C PRO A 206 -0.10 15.51 -8.82
N LEU A 207 0.62 15.02 -9.82
CA LEU A 207 1.94 15.53 -10.16
C LEU A 207 1.86 17.03 -10.49
N PRO A 208 2.92 17.81 -10.23
CA PRO A 208 2.93 19.24 -10.54
C PRO A 208 2.57 19.49 -12.01
N ASN A 209 1.88 20.62 -12.27
CA ASN A 209 1.18 21.02 -13.51
C ASN A 209 1.91 20.87 -14.87
N ASN A 210 3.17 20.44 -14.89
CA ASN A 210 3.98 20.25 -16.10
C ASN A 210 4.07 18.78 -16.56
N SER A 211 3.51 17.80 -15.82
CA SER A 211 3.50 16.41 -16.27
C SER A 211 2.43 16.17 -17.33
N THR A 212 2.79 15.50 -18.43
CA THR A 212 1.81 15.01 -19.41
C THR A 212 0.85 14.01 -18.74
N LEU A 213 -0.45 14.22 -18.96
CA LEU A 213 -1.48 13.31 -18.46
C LEU A 213 -1.32 11.94 -19.13
N SER A 214 -1.17 10.90 -18.32
CA SER A 214 -0.99 9.51 -18.75
C SER A 214 -1.76 8.57 -17.82
N LEU A 215 -2.23 7.43 -18.34
CA LEU A 215 -2.83 6.40 -17.48
C LEU A 215 -1.80 5.82 -16.50
N ASN A 216 -0.50 5.99 -16.78
CA ASN A 216 0.58 5.54 -15.91
C ASN A 216 0.78 6.41 -14.66
N ASN A 217 0.35 7.68 -14.70
CA ASN A 217 0.63 8.70 -13.68
C ASN A 217 -0.62 9.46 -13.18
N ILE A 218 -1.82 9.03 -13.57
CA ILE A 218 -3.08 9.68 -13.18
C ILE A 218 -3.32 9.62 -11.67
N SER A 219 -3.85 10.72 -11.12
CA SER A 219 -4.14 10.91 -9.68
C SER A 219 -5.21 9.95 -9.15
N GLN A 220 -6.24 9.66 -9.96
CA GLN A 220 -7.24 8.64 -9.66
C GLN A 220 -7.05 7.42 -10.57
N CYS A 221 -6.66 6.30 -9.98
CA CYS A 221 -6.51 5.03 -10.69
C CYS A 221 -7.39 3.96 -10.06
N THR A 222 -7.59 2.83 -10.75
CA THR A 222 -8.26 1.65 -10.19
C THR A 222 -7.22 0.63 -9.76
N LYS A 223 -7.33 0.15 -8.52
CA LYS A 223 -6.47 -0.90 -7.96
C LYS A 223 -7.28 -2.13 -7.57
N ALA A 224 -6.63 -3.30 -7.65
CA ALA A 224 -7.01 -4.49 -6.91
C ALA A 224 -5.95 -4.72 -5.84
N VAL A 225 -6.38 -4.96 -4.60
CA VAL A 225 -5.51 -5.09 -3.44
C VAL A 225 -5.87 -6.33 -2.63
N LEU A 226 -4.85 -6.96 -2.05
CA LEU A 226 -4.98 -8.12 -1.18
C LEU A 226 -4.06 -7.94 0.03
N LEU A 227 -4.62 -8.11 1.23
CA LEU A 227 -3.87 -8.15 2.49
C LEU A 227 -4.05 -9.53 3.11
N SER A 228 -2.94 -10.22 3.32
CA SER A 228 -2.90 -11.51 4.00
C SER A 228 -2.32 -11.33 5.40
N LEU A 229 -3.03 -11.85 6.41
CA LEU A 229 -2.58 -11.92 7.80
C LEU A 229 -2.01 -13.31 8.05
N CYS A 230 -0.78 -13.34 8.56
CA CYS A 230 -0.01 -14.55 8.83
C CYS A 230 0.37 -14.60 10.32
N ARG A 231 0.56 -15.81 10.83
CA ARG A 231 0.90 -16.09 12.23
C ARG A 231 2.40 -16.19 12.45
N SER A 232 3.14 -16.69 11.47
CA SER A 232 4.58 -16.91 11.55
C SER A 232 5.31 -16.34 10.35
N GLU A 233 6.62 -16.22 10.46
CA GLU A 233 7.49 -15.76 9.38
C GLU A 233 7.49 -16.72 8.19
N GLU A 234 7.43 -18.03 8.45
CA GLU A 234 7.32 -19.05 7.42
C GLU A 234 6.01 -18.94 6.65
N GLU A 235 4.89 -18.75 7.37
CA GLU A 235 3.57 -18.57 6.76
C GLU A 235 3.51 -17.28 5.92
N GLU A 236 4.11 -16.19 6.39
CA GLU A 236 4.27 -14.93 5.65
C GLU A 236 5.08 -15.11 4.36
N TYR A 237 6.22 -15.80 4.44
CA TYR A 237 7.10 -16.03 3.30
C TYR A 237 6.46 -16.92 2.23
N LEU A 238 5.77 -18.00 2.64
CA LEU A 238 5.04 -18.87 1.72
C LEU A 238 3.90 -18.12 1.03
N GLU A 239 3.17 -17.27 1.77
CA GLU A 239 2.12 -16.43 1.22
C GLU A 239 2.68 -15.42 0.22
N TYR A 240 3.81 -14.78 0.53
CA TYR A 240 4.51 -13.86 -0.37
C TYR A 240 4.85 -14.51 -1.72
N LEU A 241 5.43 -15.71 -1.71
CA LEU A 241 5.74 -16.46 -2.93
C LEU A 241 4.48 -16.86 -3.70
N LEU A 242 3.44 -17.29 -2.99
CA LEU A 242 2.16 -17.67 -3.58
C LEU A 242 1.52 -16.50 -4.33
N LEU A 243 1.52 -15.30 -3.73
CA LEU A 243 0.94 -14.11 -4.35
C LEU A 243 1.72 -13.64 -5.57
N ILE A 244 3.05 -13.69 -5.55
CA ILE A 244 3.88 -13.37 -6.72
C ILE A 244 3.51 -14.30 -7.88
N LYS A 245 3.49 -15.62 -7.62
CA LYS A 245 3.17 -16.62 -8.64
C LYS A 245 1.77 -16.42 -9.21
N LEU A 246 0.77 -16.20 -8.34
CA LEU A 246 -0.61 -15.96 -8.77
C LEU A 246 -0.73 -14.72 -9.66
N LEU A 247 -0.08 -13.62 -9.30
CA LEU A 247 -0.09 -12.41 -10.12
C LEU A 247 0.60 -12.62 -11.46
N GLN A 248 1.72 -13.34 -11.48
CA GLN A 248 2.40 -13.70 -12.73
C GLN A 248 1.52 -14.56 -13.64
N GLU A 249 0.82 -15.55 -13.08
CA GLU A 249 -0.11 -16.39 -13.85
C GLU A 249 -1.24 -15.55 -14.47
N ILE A 250 -1.89 -14.68 -13.70
CA ILE A 250 -2.97 -13.83 -14.20
C ILE A 250 -2.45 -12.88 -15.28
N LEU A 251 -1.35 -12.17 -15.02
CA LEU A 251 -0.83 -11.12 -15.91
C LEU A 251 -0.20 -11.71 -17.19
N ALA A 252 0.61 -12.77 -17.07
CA ALA A 252 1.31 -13.35 -18.22
C ALA A 252 0.45 -14.36 -19.00
N GLN A 253 -0.32 -15.21 -18.33
CA GLN A 253 -1.04 -16.30 -18.98
C GLN A 253 -2.45 -15.88 -19.40
N GLU A 254 -3.23 -15.26 -18.51
CA GLU A 254 -4.61 -14.87 -18.85
C GLU A 254 -4.71 -13.53 -19.59
N LEU A 255 -3.81 -12.59 -19.31
CA LEU A 255 -3.79 -11.28 -19.97
C LEU A 255 -2.73 -11.20 -21.08
N CYS A 256 -1.95 -12.25 -21.30
CA CYS A 256 -0.92 -12.33 -22.34
C CYS A 256 0.10 -11.17 -22.33
N LEU A 257 0.32 -10.53 -21.17
CA LEU A 257 1.25 -9.41 -21.04
C LEU A 257 2.68 -9.89 -20.93
N LYS A 258 3.60 -9.18 -21.59
CA LYS A 258 5.04 -9.39 -21.38
C LYS A 258 5.49 -8.70 -20.10
N ILE A 259 5.62 -9.50 -19.05
CA ILE A 259 6.04 -9.02 -17.73
C ILE A 259 7.41 -9.55 -17.34
N ALA A 260 8.11 -8.75 -16.52
CA ALA A 260 9.26 -9.18 -15.76
C ALA A 260 8.97 -8.99 -14.27
N SER A 261 9.42 -9.91 -13.43
CA SER A 261 9.34 -9.76 -11.98
C SER A 261 10.74 -9.75 -11.38
N SER A 262 10.97 -8.82 -10.47
CA SER A 262 12.27 -8.69 -9.80
C SER A 262 12.06 -8.34 -8.34
N ALA A 263 12.79 -9.03 -7.47
CA ALA A 263 12.94 -8.60 -6.08
C ALA A 263 13.58 -7.20 -6.05
N LEU A 264 13.17 -6.38 -5.10
CA LEU A 264 13.65 -5.02 -4.96
C LEU A 264 14.79 -4.94 -3.94
N PRO A 265 15.79 -4.09 -4.20
CA PRO A 265 16.84 -3.83 -3.22
C PRO A 265 16.31 -2.99 -2.06
N ALA A 266 17.00 -3.04 -0.92
CA ALA A 266 16.59 -2.36 0.31
C ALA A 266 16.29 -0.86 0.14
N TYR A 267 17.06 -0.14 -0.70
CA TYR A 267 16.88 1.29 -0.92
C TYR A 267 15.60 1.66 -1.71
N SER A 268 14.97 0.67 -2.37
CA SER A 268 13.74 0.82 -3.15
C SER A 268 12.49 0.33 -2.41
N LEU A 269 12.64 -0.09 -1.14
CA LEU A 269 11.54 -0.50 -0.28
C LEU A 269 10.82 0.73 0.28
N MET A 270 9.50 0.62 0.42
CA MET A 270 8.72 1.57 1.21
C MET A 270 9.00 1.34 2.70
N HIS A 271 8.83 2.37 3.54
CA HIS A 271 9.22 2.29 4.96
C HIS A 271 8.56 1.16 5.76
N PHE A 272 7.41 0.64 5.34
CA PHE A 272 6.75 -0.48 6.03
C PHE A 272 7.17 -1.85 5.51
N GLU A 273 7.87 -1.93 4.38
CA GLU A 273 8.21 -3.19 3.72
C GLU A 273 9.49 -3.78 4.32
N SER A 274 9.47 -5.09 4.56
CA SER A 274 10.67 -5.85 4.90
C SER A 274 11.33 -6.48 3.67
N ALA A 275 10.55 -6.82 2.65
CA ALA A 275 10.99 -7.22 1.31
C ALA A 275 9.86 -6.95 0.31
N ALA A 276 10.19 -6.78 -0.98
CA ALA A 276 9.19 -6.59 -2.02
C ALA A 276 9.64 -7.14 -3.38
N THR A 277 8.68 -7.56 -4.19
CA THR A 277 8.85 -7.92 -5.60
C THR A 277 7.96 -7.01 -6.44
N SER A 278 8.58 -6.39 -7.44
CA SER A 278 7.89 -5.58 -8.44
C SER A 278 7.61 -6.42 -9.67
N VAL A 279 6.41 -6.26 -10.25
CA VAL A 279 6.05 -6.81 -11.56
C VAL A 279 5.91 -5.66 -12.54
N MET A 280 6.77 -5.66 -13.56
CA MET A 280 6.91 -4.59 -14.52
C MET A 280 6.57 -5.07 -15.94
N THR A 281 6.10 -4.16 -16.78
CA THR A 281 5.97 -4.38 -18.23
C THR A 281 7.33 -4.32 -18.94
N GLU A 282 7.37 -4.69 -20.22
CA GLU A 282 8.55 -4.51 -21.10
C GLU A 282 9.02 -3.03 -21.14
N ALA A 283 8.09 -2.08 -20.97
CA ALA A 283 8.37 -0.64 -20.88
C ALA A 283 8.85 -0.19 -19.47
N ARG A 284 9.17 -1.12 -18.57
CA ARG A 284 9.62 -0.88 -17.19
C ARG A 284 8.62 -0.09 -16.34
N ILE A 285 7.33 -0.22 -16.62
CA ILE A 285 6.26 0.36 -15.78
C ILE A 285 5.82 -0.70 -14.76
N GLU A 286 5.93 -0.38 -13.47
CA GLU A 286 5.41 -1.22 -12.40
C GLU A 286 3.87 -1.25 -12.46
N ILE A 287 3.33 -2.46 -12.67
CA ILE A 287 1.87 -2.70 -12.73
C ILE A 287 1.36 -3.45 -11.51
N ALA A 288 2.23 -4.17 -10.81
CA ALA A 288 1.90 -4.81 -9.55
C ALA A 288 3.10 -4.87 -8.61
N ARG A 289 2.82 -4.93 -7.31
CA ARG A 289 3.82 -5.03 -6.24
C ARG A 289 3.31 -5.98 -5.17
N VAL A 290 4.17 -6.88 -4.73
CA VAL A 290 3.92 -7.76 -3.57
C VAL A 290 5.02 -7.49 -2.56
N CYS A 291 4.67 -7.37 -1.28
CA CYS A 291 5.62 -7.12 -0.22
C CYS A 291 5.29 -7.89 1.05
N THR A 292 6.33 -8.23 1.82
CA THR A 292 6.23 -8.64 3.22
C THR A 292 6.39 -7.41 4.11
N VAL A 293 5.72 -7.41 5.26
CA VAL A 293 5.67 -6.29 6.21
C VAL A 293 6.13 -6.74 7.60
N GLY A 294 6.10 -8.04 7.88
CA GLY A 294 6.29 -8.59 9.21
C GLY A 294 5.24 -8.04 10.17
N SER A 295 5.66 -7.78 11.40
CA SER A 295 4.80 -7.24 12.47
C SER A 295 4.83 -5.71 12.58
N TYR A 296 5.41 -5.00 11.60
CA TYR A 296 5.65 -3.57 11.69
C TYR A 296 4.35 -2.76 11.85
N ILE A 297 3.40 -2.94 10.92
CA ILE A 297 2.12 -2.22 10.95
C ILE A 297 1.23 -2.71 12.09
N SER A 298 1.20 -4.01 12.36
CA SER A 298 0.40 -4.59 13.44
C SER A 298 0.83 -4.07 14.81
N ARG A 299 2.12 -3.87 15.06
CA ARG A 299 2.62 -3.25 16.30
C ARG A 299 2.16 -1.80 16.44
N ARG A 300 2.17 -1.03 15.34
CA ARG A 300 1.77 0.40 15.34
C ARG A 300 0.26 0.59 15.47
N LEU A 301 -0.54 -0.33 14.94
CA LEU A 301 -2.01 -0.24 14.92
C LEU A 301 -2.72 -1.21 15.88
N SER A 302 -1.94 -1.94 16.69
CA SER A 302 -2.43 -2.95 17.64
C SER A 302 -3.32 -4.01 16.99
N ILE A 303 -2.83 -4.65 15.93
CA ILE A 303 -3.53 -5.72 15.22
C ILE A 303 -2.95 -7.05 15.69
N LEU A 304 -3.78 -7.86 16.35
CA LEU A 304 -3.34 -9.01 17.13
C LEU A 304 -3.97 -10.30 16.59
N PHE A 305 -3.44 -11.43 17.02
CA PHE A 305 -4.14 -12.70 16.97
C PHE A 305 -3.99 -13.44 18.30
N ASP A 306 -5.03 -14.20 18.65
CA ASP A 306 -5.03 -15.03 19.85
C ASP A 306 -4.48 -16.40 19.47
N SER A 307 -3.32 -16.79 19.98
CA SER A 307 -2.68 -18.09 19.77
C SER A 307 -3.43 -19.21 20.50
N GLU A 308 -3.30 -20.45 20.01
CA GLU A 308 -3.88 -21.65 20.61
C GLU A 308 -3.46 -21.86 22.08
N LEU A 309 -2.28 -21.34 22.45
CA LEU A 309 -1.74 -21.41 23.82
C LEU A 309 -2.27 -20.31 24.76
N GLY A 310 -3.25 -19.51 24.31
CA GLY A 310 -3.79 -18.38 25.08
C GLY A 310 -2.85 -17.17 25.14
N THR A 311 -1.76 -17.17 24.35
CA THR A 311 -0.89 -16.02 24.17
C THR A 311 -1.44 -15.10 23.08
N VAL A 312 -1.27 -13.79 23.23
CA VAL A 312 -1.64 -12.81 22.21
C VAL A 312 -0.37 -12.30 21.55
N ASP A 313 -0.32 -12.32 20.22
CA ASP A 313 0.82 -11.81 19.46
C ASP A 313 0.36 -10.95 18.29
N PHE A 314 1.30 -10.22 17.68
CA PHE A 314 1.04 -9.35 16.54
C PHE A 314 1.00 -10.16 15.25
N VAL A 315 -0.02 -9.92 14.43
CA VAL A 315 -0.09 -10.55 13.10
C VAL A 315 1.07 -10.08 12.24
N ARG A 316 1.55 -10.98 11.38
CA ARG A 316 2.46 -10.65 10.27
C ARG A 316 1.63 -10.38 9.02
N MET A 317 2.14 -9.57 8.09
CA MET A 317 1.34 -9.15 6.93
C MET A 317 2.10 -9.32 5.62
N THR A 318 1.41 -9.88 4.63
CA THR A 318 1.80 -9.81 3.23
C THR A 318 0.77 -8.95 2.49
N PHE A 319 1.24 -8.00 1.68
CA PHE A 319 0.37 -7.12 0.91
C PHE A 319 0.70 -7.24 -0.58
N ALA A 320 -0.34 -7.30 -1.41
CA ALA A 320 -0.23 -7.26 -2.85
C ALA A 320 -1.15 -6.16 -3.40
N GLU A 321 -0.63 -5.38 -4.35
CA GLU A 321 -1.41 -4.44 -5.12
C GLU A 321 -1.16 -4.58 -6.62
N VAL A 322 -2.23 -4.38 -7.39
CA VAL A 322 -2.21 -4.32 -8.85
C VAL A 322 -2.88 -3.03 -9.29
N ASN A 323 -2.17 -2.22 -10.07
CA ASN A 323 -2.73 -1.03 -10.69
C ASN A 323 -3.43 -1.40 -12.00
N LEU A 324 -4.75 -1.61 -11.94
CA LEU A 324 -5.55 -2.01 -13.09
C LEU A 324 -5.57 -0.94 -14.19
N THR A 325 -5.45 0.34 -13.84
CA THR A 325 -5.35 1.42 -14.83
C THR A 325 -4.06 1.30 -15.66
N ARG A 326 -2.93 0.96 -15.02
CA ARG A 326 -1.68 0.67 -15.74
C ARG A 326 -1.74 -0.63 -16.54
N VAL A 327 -2.45 -1.64 -16.04
CA VAL A 327 -2.72 -2.88 -16.81
C VAL A 327 -3.52 -2.57 -18.08
N VAL A 328 -4.53 -1.69 -18.01
CA VAL A 328 -5.25 -1.21 -19.20
C VAL A 328 -4.29 -0.54 -20.19
N ALA A 329 -3.42 0.35 -19.72
CA ALA A 329 -2.42 1.00 -20.56
C ALA A 329 -1.53 -0.04 -21.26
N ALA A 330 -1.02 -1.02 -20.51
CA ALA A 330 -0.20 -2.10 -21.05
C ALA A 330 -0.94 -2.92 -22.13
N ILE A 331 -2.19 -3.33 -21.88
CA ILE A 331 -3.01 -4.07 -22.86
C ILE A 331 -3.25 -3.23 -24.12
N VAL A 332 -3.48 -1.92 -23.98
CA VAL A 332 -3.64 -1.02 -25.14
C VAL A 332 -2.38 -1.06 -26.00
N GLU A 333 -1.21 -0.85 -25.41
CA GLU A 333 0.05 -0.78 -26.15
C GLU A 333 0.49 -2.13 -26.73
N GLU A 334 0.31 -3.21 -25.97
CA GLU A 334 0.77 -4.55 -26.36
C GLU A 334 -0.19 -5.25 -27.32
N HIS A 335 -1.49 -4.96 -27.28
CA HIS A 335 -2.49 -5.72 -28.04
C HIS A 335 -3.41 -4.86 -28.90
N LEU A 336 -3.97 -3.75 -28.38
CA LEU A 336 -5.01 -2.99 -29.11
C LEU A 336 -4.45 -2.06 -30.18
N MET A 337 -3.18 -1.66 -30.05
CA MET A 337 -2.46 -0.94 -31.08
C MET A 337 -2.02 -1.84 -32.26
N LYS A 338 -2.14 -3.17 -32.14
CA LYS A 338 -1.73 -4.14 -33.15
C LYS A 338 -2.93 -4.61 -33.99
N GLU A 339 -2.65 -5.12 -35.20
CA GLU A 339 -3.69 -5.60 -36.12
C GLU A 339 -4.45 -6.83 -35.59
N SER A 340 -3.83 -7.64 -34.73
CA SER A 340 -4.44 -8.83 -34.12
C SER A 340 -4.48 -8.73 -32.60
N VAL A 341 -5.70 -8.70 -32.05
CA VAL A 341 -5.96 -8.80 -30.62
C VAL A 341 -6.13 -10.27 -30.22
N PRO A 342 -5.43 -10.79 -29.20
CA PRO A 342 -5.61 -12.16 -28.69
C PRO A 342 -7.06 -12.45 -28.30
N GLU A 343 -7.52 -13.69 -28.47
CA GLU A 343 -8.92 -14.04 -28.21
C GLU A 343 -9.32 -13.83 -26.73
N ASP A 344 -8.41 -14.10 -25.79
CA ASP A 344 -8.66 -13.87 -24.36
C ASP A 344 -8.92 -12.39 -24.07
N ILE A 345 -8.16 -11.48 -24.69
CA ILE A 345 -8.38 -10.04 -24.62
C ILE A 345 -9.70 -9.65 -25.31
N ARG A 346 -10.03 -10.24 -26.47
CA ARG A 346 -11.32 -9.99 -27.13
C ARG A 346 -12.50 -10.42 -26.27
N GLN A 347 -12.39 -11.52 -25.53
CA GLN A 347 -13.43 -11.96 -24.61
C GLN A 347 -13.61 -10.96 -23.46
N LEU A 348 -12.52 -10.40 -22.93
CA LEU A 348 -12.60 -9.35 -21.90
C LEU A 348 -13.26 -8.06 -22.42
N LEU A 349 -13.05 -7.71 -23.69
CA LEU A 349 -13.69 -6.53 -24.31
C LEU A 349 -15.18 -6.73 -24.62
N LYS A 350 -15.60 -7.97 -24.93
CA LYS A 350 -17.01 -8.32 -25.22
C LYS A 350 -17.89 -8.40 -23.98
N ARG A 351 -17.30 -8.53 -22.79
CA ARG A 351 -18.02 -8.54 -21.51
C ARG A 351 -18.39 -7.10 -21.13
N THR A 352 -19.42 -6.56 -21.76
CA THR A 352 -20.11 -5.37 -21.25
C THR A 352 -21.01 -5.75 -20.06
N PRO A 353 -21.09 -4.90 -19.02
CA PRO A 353 -22.07 -5.05 -17.95
C PRO A 353 -23.52 -5.00 -18.44
#